data_AF-A0A1J0WL34-F1
#
_entry.id   AF-A0A1J0WL34-F1
#
_cell.length_a   1.000
_cell.length_b   1.000
_cell.length_c   1.000
_cell.angle_alpha   90.00
_cell.angle_beta   90.00
_cell.angle_gamma   90.00
#
_symmetry.space_group_name_H-M   'P 1'
#
loop_
_entity.id
_entity.type
_entity.pdbx_description
1 polymer ?
#
loop_
_entity_poly.entity_id
_entity_poly.type
_entity_poly.pdbx_seq_one_letter_code
_entity_poly.pdbx_strand_id
1 'polypeptide(L)' 'MVMEALRDGPQTGADIARAVQARKQQLTYKRAYHRVYICLWNLKKRGLVRHEGRLWLAP' A
#
# COMPACT_ATOMS: atom_id res chain seq x y z
N MET A 1 -1.70 0.76 -8.35
CA MET A 1 -1.04 1.74 -7.48
C MET A 1 -1.68 1.68 -6.09
N VAL A 2 -0.99 2.14 -5.03
CA VAL A 2 -1.42 1.98 -3.62
C VAL A 2 -2.86 2.44 -3.36
N MET A 3 -3.26 3.59 -3.90
CA MET A 3 -4.64 4.12 -3.78
C MET A 3 -5.67 3.22 -4.47
N GLU A 4 -5.31 2.58 -5.59
CA GLU A 4 -6.21 1.64 -6.28
C GLU A 4 -6.39 0.35 -5.48
N ALA A 5 -5.38 -0.07 -4.71
CA ALA A 5 -5.50 -1.24 -3.83
C ALA A 5 -6.40 -0.95 -2.61
N LEU A 6 -6.47 0.31 -2.19
CA LEU A 6 -7.34 0.76 -1.09
C LEU A 6 -8.77 1.12 -1.53
N ARG A 7 -9.05 1.11 -2.84
CA ARG A 7 -10.38 1.44 -3.38
C ARG A 7 -11.44 0.40 -3.00
N ASP A 8 -11.03 -0.87 -2.90
CA ASP A 8 -11.92 -1.99 -2.61
C ASP A 8 -12.11 -2.23 -1.10
N GLY A 9 -11.49 -1.40 -0.25
CA GLY A 9 -11.62 -1.45 1.20
C GLY A 9 -10.28 -1.47 1.94
N PRO A 10 -10.31 -1.59 3.27
CA PRO A 10 -9.11 -1.67 4.10
C PRO A 10 -8.23 -2.87 3.72
N GLN A 11 -6.93 -2.64 3.54
CA GLN A 11 -5.98 -3.71 3.21
C GLN A 11 -4.73 -3.66 4.09
N THR A 12 -4.08 -4.81 4.26
CA THR A 12 -2.77 -4.83 4.92
C THR A 12 -1.68 -4.29 3.99
N GLY A 13 -0.60 -3.76 4.57
CA GLY A 13 0.55 -3.32 3.77
C GLY A 13 1.17 -4.45 2.92
N ALA A 14 1.07 -5.70 3.39
CA ALA A 14 1.52 -6.88 2.65
C ALA A 14 0.63 -7.17 1.44
N ASP A 15 -0.69 -7.08 1.58
CA ASP A 15 -1.63 -7.29 0.47
C ASP A 15 -1.47 -6.22 -0.61
N ILE A 16 -1.31 -4.95 -0.20
CA ILE A 16 -1.01 -3.85 -1.10
C ILE A 16 0.31 -4.09 -1.83
N ALA A 17 1.34 -4.57 -1.13
CA ALA A 17 2.64 -4.91 -1.73
C ALA A 17 2.52 -6.05 -2.76
N ARG A 18 1.72 -7.09 -2.48
CA ARG A 18 1.43 -8.17 -3.44
C ARG A 18 0.67 -7.66 -4.66
N ALA A 19 -0.35 -6.82 -4.47
CA ALA A 19 -1.11 -6.22 -5.57
C ALA A 19 -0.21 -5.34 -6.47
N VAL A 20 0.72 -4.58 -5.87
CA VAL A 20 1.70 -3.77 -6.60
C VAL A 20 2.71 -4.64 -7.35
N GLN A 21 3.19 -5.73 -6.74
CA GLN A 21 4.07 -6.68 -7.40
C GLN A 21 3.39 -7.36 -8.59
N ALA A 22 2.16 -7.84 -8.42
CA ALA A 22 1.39 -8.49 -9.49
C ALA A 22 1.23 -7.59 -10.72
N ARG A 23 1.08 -6.27 -10.52
CA ARG A 23 1.02 -5.27 -11.60
C ARG A 23 2.38 -4.90 -12.20
N LYS A 24 3.48 -5.17 -11.50
CA LYS A 24 4.85 -4.89 -11.96
C LYS A 24 5.70 -6.14 -11.84
N GLN A 25 5.58 -7.04 -12.81
CA GLN A 25 6.26 -8.34 -12.83
C GLN A 25 7.80 -8.25 -12.71
N GLN A 26 8.40 -7.11 -13.09
CA GLN A 26 9.85 -6.86 -12.93
C GLN A 26 10.27 -6.49 -11.50
N LEU A 27 9.33 -6.30 -10.58
CA LEU A 27 9.61 -5.91 -9.20
C LEU A 27 9.59 -7.13 -8.28
N THR A 28 10.66 -7.33 -7.52
CA THR A 28 10.65 -8.32 -6.44
C THR A 28 9.70 -7.88 -5.32
N TYR A 29 9.09 -8.84 -4.63
CA TYR A 29 8.22 -8.57 -3.49
C TYR A 29 8.90 -7.68 -2.43
N LYS A 30 10.18 -7.93 -2.12
CA LYS A 30 10.96 -7.11 -1.17
C LYS A 30 11.02 -5.64 -1.59
N ARG A 31 11.28 -5.37 -2.87
CA ARG A 31 11.29 -3.99 -3.42
C ARG A 31 9.89 -3.38 -3.42
N ALA A 32 8.86 -4.17 -3.71
CA ALA A 32 7.47 -3.71 -3.71
C ALA A 32 7.04 -3.30 -2.30
N TYR A 33 7.29 -4.17 -1.32
CA TYR A 33 7.02 -3.95 0.09
C TYR A 33 7.66 -2.66 0.60
N HIS A 34 8.97 -2.48 0.37
CA HIS A 34 9.68 -1.27 0.80
C HIS A 34 9.09 0.01 0.19
N ARG A 35 8.83 0.00 -1.13
CA ARG A 35 8.25 1.16 -1.83
C ARG A 35 6.82 1.46 -1.38
N VAL A 36 6.02 0.42 -1.15
CA VAL A 36 4.63 0.56 -0.67
C VAL A 36 4.60 1.18 0.71
N TYR A 37 5.43 0.71 1.65
CA TYR A 37 5.47 1.29 3.00
C TYR A 37 5.94 2.75 3.01
N ILE A 38 6.93 3.11 2.19
CA ILE A 38 7.34 4.52 2.03
C ILE A 38 6.17 5.37 1.50
N CYS A 39 5.47 4.86 0.48
CA CYS A 39 4.33 5.55 -0.12
C CYS A 39 3.19 5.73 0.90
N LEU A 40 2.81 4.66 1.60
CA LEU A 40 1.76 4.67 2.63
C LEU A 40 2.08 5.64 3.78
N TRP A 41 3.33 5.68 4.24
CA TRP A 41 3.76 6.65 5.24
C TRP A 41 3.65 8.10 4.76
N ASN A 42 4.04 8.38 3.52
CA ASN A 42 3.91 9.72 2.94
C ASN A 42 2.44 10.12 2.75
N LEU A 43 1.59 9.19 2.34
CA LEU A 43 0.15 9.43 2.21
C LEU A 43 -0.50 9.68 3.58
N LYS A 44 -0.11 8.93 4.62
CA LYS A 44 -0.57 9.13 5.99
C LYS A 44 -0.21 10.51 6.51
N LYS A 45 1.04 10.94 6.31
CA LYS A 45 1.50 12.29 6.69
C LYS A 45 0.70 13.41 6.01
N ARG A 46 0.14 13.14 4.83
CA ARG A 46 -0.71 14.07 4.08
C ARG A 46 -2.20 13.94 4.39
N GLY A 47 -2.59 13.07 5.32
CA GLY A 47 -3.99 12.82 5.65
C GLY A 47 -4.78 12.06 4.56
N LEU A 48 -4.09 11.44 3.60
CA LEU A 48 -4.72 10.75 2.46
C LEU A 48 -5.01 9.26 2.74
N VAL A 49 -4.46 8.70 3.81
CA VAL A 49 -4.76 7.34 4.27
C VAL A 49 -4.66 7.29 5.79
N ARG A 50 -5.41 6.38 6.41
CA ARG A 50 -5.30 6.06 7.84
C ARG A 50 -4.62 4.71 8.03
N HIS A 51 -3.95 4.56 9.17
CA HIS A 51 -3.32 3.30 9.56
C HIS A 51 -3.86 2.87 10.92
N GLU A 52 -4.66 1.82 10.91
CA GLU A 52 -5.36 1.28 12.08
C GLU A 52 -4.90 -0.16 12.31
N GLY A 53 -4.03 -0.36 13.31
CA GLY A 53 -3.41 -1.65 13.59
C GLY A 53 -2.55 -2.14 12.43
N ARG A 54 -3.06 -3.12 11.67
CA ARG A 54 -2.40 -3.71 10.48
C ARG A 54 -3.01 -3.24 9.17
N LEU A 55 -4.09 -2.46 9.23
CA LEU A 55 -4.88 -2.05 8.08
C LEU A 55 -4.54 -0.63 7.66
N TRP A 56 -4.50 -0.43 6.35
CA TRP A 56 -4.47 0.85 5.71
C TRP A 56 -5.84 1.12 5.12
N LEU A 57 -6.33 2.34 5.33
CA LEU A 57 -7.64 2.79 4.87
C LEU A 57 -7.46 4.02 3.98
N ALA A 58 -8.28 4.12 2.94
CA ALA A 58 -8.52 5.40 2.26
C ALA A 58 -9.11 6.42 3.26
N PRO A 59 -9.07 7.73 2.96
CA PRO A 59 -9.55 8.77 3.89
C PRO A 59 -10.97 8.48 4.40
#